data_AF-A0A5N6VWR4-F1
#
_entry.id   AF-A0A5N6VWR4-F1
#
_cell.length_a   1.000
_cell.length_b   1.000
_cell.length_c   1.000
_cell.angle_alpha   90.00
_cell.angle_beta   90.00
_cell.angle_gamma   90.00
#
_symmetry.space_group_name_H-M   'P 1'
#
loop_
_entity.id
_entity.type
_entity.pdbx_description
1 polymer ?
#
loop_
_entity_poly.entity_id
_entity_poly.type
_entity_poly.pdbx_seq_one_letter_code
_entity_poly.pdbx_strand_id
1 'polypeptide(L)'
;MLLNRGARLDVADAYGRRPIHFALYRTLELVKFLRSRGAELFVEDFMQRNALHFAVVSGRLDLVSYILAERKDLCNKEDCDGWTPLFWVLRECRLWDTQTSERKAIVAELQAHGARTFVRSSDRWWTPYGVARLYDLHPEIVELVTPSKSWIDESKDNISYSDSDAGYDADDQNDECEFEDAEDNDENIKGDD
;
A
#
# COMPACT_ATOMS: atom_id res chain seq x y z
N MET A 1 -19.59 -15.32 14.94
CA MET A 1 -19.11 -13.96 14.65
C MET A 1 -18.41 -13.39 15.88
N LEU A 2 -17.12 -13.03 15.78
CA LEU A 2 -16.29 -12.64 16.93
C LEU A 2 -16.76 -11.36 17.65
N LEU A 3 -17.32 -10.39 16.92
CA LEU A 3 -17.83 -9.16 17.53
C LEU A 3 -18.99 -9.41 18.50
N ASN A 4 -19.79 -10.46 18.28
CA ASN A 4 -20.85 -10.85 19.22
C ASN A 4 -20.31 -11.50 20.50
N ARG A 5 -19.02 -11.87 20.51
CA ARG A 5 -18.29 -12.38 21.68
C ARG A 5 -17.39 -11.29 22.33
N GLY A 6 -17.60 -10.02 22.00
CA GLY A 6 -16.89 -8.90 22.62
C GLY A 6 -15.56 -8.54 21.96
N ALA A 7 -15.26 -9.06 20.77
CA ALA A 7 -14.07 -8.62 20.03
C ALA A 7 -14.15 -7.13 19.72
N ARG A 8 -13.04 -6.42 20.00
CA ARG A 8 -12.90 -4.98 19.85
C ARG A 8 -12.38 -4.61 18.45
N LEU A 9 -12.83 -3.46 17.95
CA LEU A 9 -12.45 -2.95 16.61
C LEU A 9 -11.37 -1.85 16.66
N ASP A 10 -11.03 -1.39 17.85
CA ASP A 10 -10.07 -0.32 18.12
C ASP A 10 -8.71 -0.82 18.62
N VAL A 11 -8.57 -2.14 18.81
CA VAL A 11 -7.31 -2.77 19.20
C VAL A 11 -6.37 -2.75 18.00
N ALA A 12 -5.16 -2.25 18.22
CA ALA A 12 -4.09 -2.22 17.23
C ALA A 12 -3.05 -3.31 17.54
N ASP A 13 -2.40 -3.81 16.50
CA ASP A 13 -1.21 -4.65 16.62
C ASP A 13 0.06 -3.83 16.91
N ALA A 14 1.23 -4.49 16.88
CA ALA A 14 2.53 -3.86 17.13
C ALA A 14 2.87 -2.70 16.16
N TYR A 15 2.23 -2.65 14.98
CA TYR A 15 2.44 -1.63 13.96
C TYR A 15 1.34 -0.56 13.96
N GLY A 16 0.44 -0.56 14.96
CA GLY A 16 -0.68 0.37 14.99
C GLY A 16 -1.84 -0.04 14.09
N ARG A 17 -1.80 -1.24 13.50
CA ARG A 17 -2.83 -1.69 12.55
C ARG A 17 -4.04 -2.22 13.30
N ARG A 18 -5.19 -1.58 13.10
CA ARG A 18 -6.52 -2.03 13.54
C ARG A 18 -7.13 -3.05 12.57
N PRO A 19 -8.18 -3.81 12.97
CA PRO A 19 -8.90 -4.76 12.11
C PRO A 19 -9.35 -4.21 10.76
N ILE A 20 -9.62 -2.90 10.67
CA ILE A 20 -10.02 -2.26 9.42
C ILE A 20 -8.91 -2.25 8.35
N HIS A 21 -7.64 -2.13 8.75
CA HIS A 21 -6.51 -2.20 7.80
C HIS A 21 -6.41 -3.57 7.16
N PHE A 22 -6.62 -4.63 7.93
CA PHE A 22 -6.67 -5.99 7.39
C PHE A 22 -7.88 -6.20 6.47
N ALA A 23 -9.01 -5.56 6.75
CA ALA A 23 -10.18 -5.61 5.86
C ALA A 23 -9.94 -4.92 4.52
N LEU A 24 -9.07 -3.90 4.47
CA LEU A 24 -8.71 -3.19 3.24
C LEU A 24 -7.89 -4.03 2.25
N TYR A 25 -7.27 -5.11 2.71
CA TYR A 25 -6.68 -6.13 1.83
C TYR A 25 -7.69 -7.15 1.29
N ARG A 26 -8.95 -7.10 1.75
CA ARG A 26 -9.95 -8.15 1.47
C ARG A 26 -11.07 -7.62 0.59
N THR A 27 -12.20 -7.22 1.14
CA THR A 27 -13.38 -6.87 0.34
C THR A 27 -14.07 -5.60 0.83
N LEU A 28 -14.68 -4.87 -0.11
CA LEU A 28 -15.50 -3.70 0.21
C LEU A 28 -16.63 -4.03 1.20
N GLU A 29 -17.25 -5.20 1.07
CA GLU A 29 -18.32 -5.60 1.98
C GLU A 29 -17.82 -5.85 3.41
N LEU A 30 -16.60 -6.38 3.57
CA LEU A 30 -16.00 -6.50 4.91
C LEU A 30 -15.70 -5.11 5.51
N VAL A 31 -15.20 -4.18 4.71
CA VAL A 31 -14.95 -2.79 5.16
C VAL A 31 -16.25 -2.12 5.59
N LYS A 32 -17.30 -2.16 4.77
CA LYS A 32 -18.64 -1.63 5.11
C LYS A 32 -19.21 -2.27 6.37
N PHE A 33 -19.05 -3.58 6.49
CA PHE A 33 -19.51 -4.32 7.65
C PHE A 33 -18.81 -3.86 8.94
N LEU A 34 -17.48 -3.76 8.96
CA LEU A 34 -16.75 -3.27 10.12
C LEU A 34 -17.13 -1.83 10.46
N ARG A 35 -17.32 -0.96 9.46
CA ARG A 35 -17.82 0.40 9.67
C ARG A 35 -19.21 0.45 10.28
N SER A 36 -20.13 -0.41 9.83
CA SER A 36 -21.46 -0.53 10.44
C SER A 36 -21.42 -0.92 11.92
N ARG A 37 -20.30 -1.48 12.38
CA ARG A 37 -20.04 -1.86 13.77
C ARG A 37 -19.18 -0.83 14.53
N GLY A 38 -18.93 0.33 13.93
CA GLY A 38 -18.20 1.44 14.56
C GLY A 38 -16.70 1.44 14.32
N ALA A 39 -16.17 0.63 13.39
CA ALA A 39 -14.76 0.73 13.01
C ALA A 39 -14.49 2.07 12.31
N GLU A 40 -13.42 2.72 12.72
CA GLU A 40 -12.94 3.98 12.16
C GLU A 40 -12.09 3.69 10.90
N LEU A 41 -12.54 4.12 9.72
CA LEU A 41 -11.87 3.77 8.46
C LEU A 41 -10.57 4.54 8.21
N PHE A 42 -10.53 5.83 8.55
CA PHE A 42 -9.46 6.74 8.16
C PHE A 42 -8.37 6.91 9.21
N VAL A 43 -8.18 5.88 10.02
CA VAL A 43 -7.06 5.82 10.97
C VAL A 43 -5.77 5.57 10.21
N GLU A 44 -4.70 6.17 10.70
CA GLU A 44 -3.34 5.92 10.21
C GLU A 44 -2.67 4.93 11.18
N ASP A 45 -1.82 4.07 10.65
CA ASP A 45 -0.97 3.20 11.46
C ASP A 45 0.31 3.91 11.92
N PHE A 46 1.25 3.21 12.57
CA PHE A 46 2.49 3.85 13.05
C PHE A 46 3.44 4.27 11.93
N MET A 47 3.27 3.73 10.73
CA MET A 47 4.00 4.14 9.53
C MET A 47 3.29 5.26 8.79
N GLN A 48 2.28 5.90 9.40
CA GLN A 48 1.45 6.96 8.78
C GLN A 48 0.70 6.49 7.52
N ARG A 49 0.54 5.17 7.34
CA ARG A 49 -0.21 4.61 6.22
C ARG A 49 -1.70 4.80 6.48
N ASN A 50 -2.33 5.60 5.63
CA ASN A 50 -3.78 5.75 5.59
C ASN A 50 -4.49 4.59 4.87
N ALA A 51 -5.83 4.56 4.94
CA ALA A 51 -6.67 3.55 4.29
C ALA A 51 -6.43 3.35 2.78
N LEU A 52 -6.06 4.41 2.06
CA LEU A 52 -5.81 4.34 0.63
C LEU A 52 -4.51 3.60 0.32
N HIS A 53 -3.46 3.74 1.13
CA HIS A 53 -2.23 2.94 1.01
C HIS A 53 -2.51 1.44 1.10
N PHE A 54 -3.38 1.02 2.03
CA PHE A 54 -3.78 -0.38 2.15
C PHE A 54 -4.66 -0.85 1.00
N ALA A 55 -5.64 -0.03 0.59
CA ALA A 55 -6.59 -0.41 -0.45
C ALA A 55 -5.95 -0.61 -1.82
N VAL A 56 -4.99 0.24 -2.20
CA VAL A 56 -4.34 0.14 -3.51
C VAL A 56 -3.55 -1.16 -3.67
N VAL A 57 -2.95 -1.66 -2.59
CA VAL A 57 -2.21 -2.92 -2.58
C VAL A 57 -3.11 -4.11 -2.83
N SER A 58 -4.38 -4.07 -2.37
CA SER A 58 -5.33 -5.15 -2.63
C SER A 58 -5.58 -5.40 -4.13
N GLY A 59 -5.30 -4.40 -4.98
CA GLY A 59 -5.58 -4.46 -6.40
C GLY A 59 -7.07 -4.42 -6.74
N ARG A 60 -7.92 -3.94 -5.82
CA ARG A 60 -9.38 -3.90 -6.01
C ARG A 60 -9.86 -2.46 -6.21
N LEU A 61 -10.30 -2.16 -7.43
CA LEU A 61 -10.76 -0.82 -7.82
C LEU A 61 -11.98 -0.38 -7.00
N ASP A 62 -12.88 -1.29 -6.67
CA ASP A 62 -14.09 -1.03 -5.88
C ASP A 62 -13.79 -0.38 -4.50
N LEU A 63 -12.75 -0.86 -3.82
CA LEU A 63 -12.27 -0.34 -2.54
C LEU A 63 -11.63 1.03 -2.70
N VAL A 64 -10.79 1.20 -3.72
CA VAL A 64 -10.10 2.47 -4.01
C VAL A 64 -11.11 3.57 -4.32
N SER A 65 -12.04 3.32 -5.24
CA SER A 65 -13.09 4.28 -5.60
C SER A 65 -13.98 4.60 -4.39
N TYR A 66 -14.31 3.61 -3.56
CA TYR A 66 -15.09 3.85 -2.34
C TYR A 66 -14.38 4.79 -1.35
N ILE A 67 -13.07 4.60 -1.11
CA ILE A 67 -12.29 5.45 -0.21
C ILE A 67 -12.15 6.86 -0.78
N LEU A 68 -11.82 6.99 -2.07
CA LEU A 68 -11.64 8.28 -2.73
C LEU A 68 -12.94 9.09 -2.82
N ALA A 69 -14.08 8.42 -2.98
CA ALA A 69 -15.39 9.05 -2.97
C ALA A 69 -15.72 9.67 -1.60
N GLU A 70 -15.24 9.09 -0.51
CA GLU A 70 -15.44 9.64 0.83
C GLU A 70 -14.39 10.69 1.22
N ARG A 71 -13.11 10.42 0.93
CA ARG A 71 -11.97 11.27 1.32
C ARG A 71 -10.94 11.35 0.20
N LYS A 72 -11.13 12.33 -0.68
CA LYS A 72 -10.22 12.63 -1.80
C LYS A 72 -8.86 13.15 -1.34
N ASP A 73 -8.76 13.78 -0.18
CA ASP A 73 -7.52 14.35 0.38
C ASP A 73 -6.43 13.30 0.67
N LEU A 74 -6.80 12.02 0.73
CA LEU A 74 -5.86 10.93 0.98
C LEU A 74 -4.94 10.61 -0.21
N CYS A 75 -5.29 11.04 -1.43
CA CYS A 75 -4.57 10.66 -2.65
C CYS A 75 -3.10 11.10 -2.71
N ASN A 76 -2.74 12.16 -1.96
CA ASN A 76 -1.40 12.75 -1.94
C ASN A 76 -0.76 12.74 -0.54
N LYS A 77 -1.41 12.09 0.44
CA LYS A 77 -0.87 11.93 1.78
C LYS A 77 0.28 10.93 1.73
N GLU A 78 1.46 11.35 2.17
CA GLU A 78 2.64 10.50 2.26
C GLU A 78 2.61 9.69 3.56
N ASP A 79 3.18 8.48 3.52
CA ASP A 79 3.54 7.70 4.70
C ASP A 79 4.88 8.16 5.31
N CYS A 80 5.41 7.41 6.27
CA CYS A 80 6.68 7.74 6.92
C CYS A 80 7.89 7.74 5.98
N ASP A 81 7.82 7.00 4.88
CA ASP A 81 8.89 6.88 3.87
C ASP A 81 8.74 7.94 2.77
N GLY A 82 7.73 8.82 2.87
CA GLY A 82 7.44 9.81 1.85
C GLY A 82 6.67 9.26 0.65
N TRP A 83 6.15 8.02 0.74
CA TRP A 83 5.43 7.37 -0.33
C TRP A 83 3.95 7.73 -0.28
N THR A 84 3.44 8.25 -1.39
CA THR A 84 2.00 8.42 -1.60
C THR A 84 1.34 7.09 -2.00
N PRO A 85 0.00 6.98 -1.94
CA PRO A 85 -0.70 5.78 -2.41
C PRO A 85 -0.37 5.42 -3.86
N LEU A 86 0.00 6.38 -4.71
CA LEU A 86 0.43 6.09 -6.08
C LEU A 86 1.73 5.26 -6.11
N PHE A 87 2.69 5.53 -5.23
CA PHE A 87 3.91 4.71 -5.12
C PHE A 87 3.58 3.27 -4.73
N TRP A 88 2.66 3.08 -3.79
CA TRP A 88 2.20 1.77 -3.34
C TRP A 88 1.51 0.95 -4.44
N VAL A 89 0.81 1.59 -5.38
CA VAL A 89 0.24 0.90 -6.56
C VAL A 89 1.33 0.30 -7.46
N LEU A 90 2.47 1.00 -7.56
CA LEU A 90 3.57 0.64 -8.45
C LEU A 90 4.52 -0.38 -7.81
N ARG A 91 4.50 -0.52 -6.49
CA ARG A 91 5.20 -1.58 -5.78
C ARG A 91 4.55 -2.91 -6.13
N GLU A 92 5.25 -3.75 -6.89
CA GLU A 92 4.81 -5.12 -7.12
C GLU A 92 5.11 -5.95 -5.86
N CYS A 93 4.10 -6.25 -5.05
CA CYS A 93 4.24 -7.26 -4.00
C CYS A 93 3.92 -8.63 -4.59
N ARG A 94 4.96 -9.36 -5.02
CA ARG A 94 4.85 -10.73 -5.57
C ARG A 94 4.37 -11.76 -4.55
N LEU A 95 4.33 -11.39 -3.27
CA LEU A 95 3.99 -12.27 -2.15
C LEU A 95 2.49 -12.31 -1.83
N TRP A 96 1.69 -11.40 -2.39
CA TRP A 96 0.25 -11.37 -2.18
C TRP A 96 -0.47 -11.66 -3.50
N ASP A 97 -1.49 -12.54 -3.44
CA ASP A 97 -2.39 -12.88 -4.55
C ASP A 97 -3.31 -11.69 -4.88
N THR A 98 -2.70 -10.57 -5.24
CA THR A 98 -3.33 -9.28 -5.49
C THR A 98 -3.84 -9.26 -6.91
N GLN A 99 -5.05 -8.75 -7.10
CA GLN A 99 -5.67 -8.63 -8.41
C GLN A 99 -4.89 -7.61 -9.25
N THR A 100 -3.85 -8.08 -9.93
CA THR A 100 -2.97 -7.25 -10.75
C THR A 100 -3.67 -6.74 -12.02
N SER A 101 -4.80 -7.37 -12.40
CA SER A 101 -5.61 -7.02 -13.56
C SER A 101 -6.17 -5.59 -13.52
N GLU A 102 -6.43 -5.04 -12.33
CA GLU A 102 -7.01 -3.69 -12.20
C GLU A 102 -5.98 -2.61 -11.87
N ARG A 103 -4.68 -2.94 -11.79
CA ARG A 103 -3.63 -1.98 -11.40
C ARG A 103 -3.65 -0.72 -12.27
N LYS A 104 -3.77 -0.87 -13.59
CA LYS A 104 -3.90 0.25 -14.54
C LYS A 104 -5.11 1.13 -14.22
N ALA A 105 -6.26 0.52 -13.92
CA ALA A 105 -7.48 1.25 -13.59
C ALA A 105 -7.33 2.02 -12.27
N ILE A 106 -6.64 1.43 -11.27
CA ILE A 106 -6.35 2.10 -10.00
C ILE A 106 -5.43 3.31 -10.21
N VAL A 107 -4.38 3.20 -11.03
CA VAL A 107 -3.51 4.34 -11.37
C VAL A 107 -4.35 5.45 -12.03
N ALA A 108 -5.18 5.11 -13.01
CA ALA A 108 -6.04 6.07 -13.68
C ALA A 108 -7.05 6.74 -12.73
N GLU A 109 -7.63 5.97 -11.80
CA GLU A 109 -8.57 6.48 -10.81
C GLU A 109 -7.89 7.47 -9.85
N LEU A 110 -6.68 7.15 -9.37
CA LEU A 110 -5.89 8.05 -8.55
C LEU A 110 -5.54 9.34 -9.30
N GLN A 111 -5.12 9.24 -10.57
CA GLN A 111 -4.84 10.39 -11.43
C GLN A 111 -6.07 11.27 -11.64
N ALA A 112 -7.24 10.67 -11.88
CA ALA A 112 -8.50 11.39 -11.99
C ALA A 112 -8.86 12.14 -10.69
N HIS A 113 -8.43 11.61 -9.55
CA HIS A 113 -8.58 12.25 -8.24
C HIS A 113 -7.44 13.21 -7.88
N GLY A 114 -6.52 13.50 -8.81
CA GLY A 114 -5.46 14.49 -8.62
C GLY A 114 -4.24 13.96 -7.85
N ALA A 115 -4.01 12.64 -7.87
CA ALA A 115 -2.75 12.07 -7.41
C ALA A 115 -1.59 12.63 -8.24
N ARG A 116 -0.55 13.10 -7.57
CA ARG A 116 0.61 13.68 -8.24
C ARG A 116 1.50 12.57 -8.79
N THR A 117 1.67 12.55 -10.11
CA THR A 117 2.46 11.56 -10.84
C THR A 117 3.94 11.93 -10.97
N PHE A 118 4.27 13.22 -10.80
CA PHE A 118 5.61 13.77 -11.02
C PHE A 118 6.14 14.38 -9.74
N VAL A 119 6.24 13.54 -8.71
CA VAL A 119 6.69 13.93 -7.36
C VAL A 119 7.83 13.02 -6.96
N ARG A 120 8.77 13.59 -6.20
CA ARG A 120 9.78 12.83 -5.49
C ARG A 120 9.24 12.50 -4.10
N SER A 121 9.48 11.28 -3.63
CA SER A 121 9.31 10.99 -2.22
C SER A 121 10.11 11.99 -1.37
N SER A 122 9.63 12.30 -0.17
CA SER A 122 10.30 13.17 0.79
C SER A 122 11.72 12.69 1.16
N ASP A 123 12.02 11.39 1.00
CA ASP A 123 13.35 10.79 1.15
C ASP A 123 14.33 11.13 0.00
N ARG A 124 13.83 11.80 -1.04
CA ARG A 124 14.52 12.27 -2.25
C ARG A 124 15.08 11.18 -3.15
N TRP A 125 14.72 9.91 -3.04
CA TRP A 125 15.23 8.92 -4.00
C TRP A 125 14.20 8.45 -5.02
N TRP A 126 12.93 8.31 -4.60
CA TRP A 126 11.94 7.66 -5.44
C TRP A 126 11.10 8.61 -6.29
N THR A 127 10.88 8.21 -7.55
CA THR A 127 9.85 8.76 -8.43
C THR A 127 8.90 7.64 -8.85
N PRO A 128 7.62 7.91 -9.15
CA PRO A 128 6.69 6.90 -9.65
C PRO A 128 7.24 6.17 -10.89
N TYR A 129 7.88 6.92 -11.79
CA TYR A 129 8.55 6.36 -12.97
C TYR A 129 9.70 5.41 -12.62
N GLY A 130 10.58 5.79 -11.68
CA GLY A 130 11.69 4.95 -11.22
C GLY A 130 11.21 3.65 -10.58
N VAL A 131 10.18 3.73 -9.74
CA VAL A 131 9.56 2.54 -9.12
C VAL A 131 8.94 1.62 -10.16
N ALA A 132 8.18 2.17 -11.11
CA ALA A 132 7.56 1.36 -12.18
C ALA A 132 8.60 0.63 -13.04
N ARG A 133 9.78 1.21 -13.22
CA ARG A 133 10.89 0.57 -13.93
C ARG A 133 11.61 -0.48 -13.10
N LEU A 134 11.84 -0.22 -11.81
CA LEU A 134 12.50 -1.15 -10.90
C LEU A 134 11.75 -2.49 -10.79
N TYR A 135 10.42 -2.44 -10.67
CA TYR A 135 9.58 -3.64 -10.57
C TYR A 135 9.23 -4.26 -11.92
N ASP A 136 9.81 -3.77 -13.03
CA ASP A 136 9.53 -4.19 -14.40
C ASP A 136 8.03 -4.27 -14.73
N LEU A 137 7.29 -3.22 -14.37
CA LEU A 137 5.85 -3.18 -14.62
C LEU A 137 5.53 -3.12 -16.11
N HIS A 138 4.32 -3.58 -16.46
CA HIS A 138 3.83 -3.56 -17.83
C HIS A 138 3.98 -2.15 -18.48
N PRO A 139 4.42 -2.06 -19.75
CA PRO A 139 4.74 -0.78 -20.40
C PRO A 139 3.61 0.25 -20.34
N GLU A 140 2.35 -0.18 -20.39
CA GLU A 140 1.20 0.73 -20.27
C GLU A 140 1.15 1.47 -18.93
N ILE A 141 1.58 0.85 -17.83
CA ILE A 141 1.61 1.50 -16.51
C ILE A 141 2.77 2.48 -16.46
N VAL A 142 3.93 2.10 -17.02
CA VAL A 142 5.11 2.97 -17.13
C VAL A 142 4.77 4.23 -17.91
N GLU A 143 4.05 4.11 -19.02
CA GLU A 143 3.59 5.25 -19.84
C GLU A 143 2.71 6.21 -19.02
N LEU A 144 1.78 5.69 -18.21
CA LEU A 144 0.89 6.52 -17.38
C LEU A 144 1.63 7.36 -16.33
N VAL A 145 2.80 6.90 -15.87
CA VAL A 145 3.61 7.59 -14.86
C VAL A 145 4.86 8.25 -15.45
N THR A 146 5.01 8.25 -16.77
CA THR A 146 6.16 8.85 -17.45
C THR A 146 6.10 10.38 -17.32
N PRO A 147 7.14 11.03 -16.77
CA PRO A 147 7.19 12.49 -16.67
C PRO A 147 7.10 13.17 -18.03
N SER A 148 6.37 14.28 -18.08
CA SER A 148 6.33 15.10 -19.30
C SER A 148 7.72 15.68 -19.57
N LYS A 149 8.04 15.85 -20.86
CA LYS A 149 9.33 16.43 -21.29
C LYS A 149 9.63 17.78 -20.63
N SER A 150 8.59 18.59 -20.41
CA SER A 150 8.70 19.88 -19.72
C SER A 150 9.13 19.76 -18.25
N TRP A 151 8.70 18.72 -17.54
CA TRP A 151 9.10 18.47 -16.14
C TRP A 151 10.56 18.01 -16.06
N ILE A 152 11.01 17.22 -17.03
CA ILE A 152 12.40 16.78 -17.13
C ILE A 152 13.32 17.98 -17.39
N ASP A 153 12.96 18.85 -18.34
CA ASP A 153 13.75 20.03 -18.72
C ASP A 153 13.80 21.11 -17.62
N GLU A 154 12.76 21.24 -16.79
CA GLU A 154 12.70 22.17 -15.64
C GLU A 154 13.38 21.62 -14.37
N SER A 155 13.52 20.29 -14.28
CA SER A 155 14.31 19.68 -13.22
C SER A 155 15.79 20.00 -13.46
N LYS A 156 16.44 20.70 -12.52
CA LYS A 156 17.85 21.14 -12.63
C LYS A 156 18.86 19.98 -12.68
N ASP A 157 18.37 18.76 -12.56
CA ASP A 157 19.17 17.55 -12.54
C ASP A 157 18.94 16.87 -13.89
N ASN A 158 19.92 16.97 -14.77
CA ASN A 158 20.05 16.15 -15.96
C ASN A 158 20.11 14.69 -15.50
N ILE A 159 18.95 14.04 -15.32
CA ILE A 159 18.87 12.64 -14.89
C ILE A 159 19.47 11.82 -16.03
N SER A 160 20.77 11.49 -15.91
CA SER A 160 21.27 10.29 -16.53
C SER A 160 20.51 9.15 -15.87
N TYR A 161 19.49 8.65 -16.54
CA TYR A 161 18.90 7.35 -16.25
C TYR A 161 19.98 6.30 -16.52
N SER A 162 20.93 6.16 -15.62
CA SER A 162 21.88 5.06 -15.62
C SER A 162 21.33 3.99 -14.70
N ASP A 163 21.25 2.77 -15.22
CA ASP A 163 20.86 1.54 -14.50
C ASP A 163 21.70 1.27 -13.23
N SER A 164 22.70 2.11 -12.91
CA SER A 164 23.62 2.00 -11.79
C SER A 164 23.16 2.65 -10.48
N ASP A 165 22.06 3.43 -10.46
CA ASP A 165 21.49 3.99 -9.21
C ASP A 165 20.49 3.03 -8.53
N ALA A 166 20.38 1.80 -9.03
CA ALA A 166 19.74 0.67 -8.33
C ALA A 166 20.58 0.15 -7.16
N GLY A 167 21.31 1.03 -6.47
CA GLY A 167 21.94 0.76 -5.17
C GLY A 167 20.89 0.75 -4.07
N TYR A 168 19.85 -0.08 -4.22
CA TYR A 168 19.09 -0.59 -3.09
C TYR A 168 19.77 -1.88 -2.68
N ASP A 169 20.35 -1.87 -1.48
CA ASP A 169 20.69 -3.10 -0.78
C ASP A 169 19.40 -3.94 -0.72
N ALA A 170 19.38 -5.04 -1.47
CA ALA A 170 18.30 -6.02 -1.49
C ALA A 170 18.14 -6.77 -0.15
N ASP A 171 18.84 -6.31 0.89
CA ASP A 171 18.84 -6.81 2.26
C ASP A 171 17.81 -6.11 3.17
N ASP A 172 17.08 -5.08 2.68
CA ASP A 172 15.84 -4.64 3.35
C ASP A 172 14.64 -5.54 2.96
N GLN A 173 14.91 -6.84 2.92
CA GLN A 173 13.93 -7.91 3.03
C GLN A 173 13.37 -8.00 4.46
N ASN A 174 13.89 -7.22 5.42
CA ASN A 174 13.45 -7.21 6.83
C ASN A 174 12.09 -6.52 7.07
N ASP A 175 11.37 -6.13 6.02
CA ASP A 175 9.91 -6.05 6.07
C ASP A 175 9.28 -7.43 5.80
N GLU A 176 9.98 -8.48 6.23
CA GLU A 176 9.45 -9.81 6.48
C GLU A 176 8.16 -9.60 7.27
N CYS A 177 7.06 -9.77 6.56
CA CYS A 177 5.90 -10.40 7.14
C CYS A 177 6.35 -11.82 7.55
N GLU A 178 7.14 -11.93 8.63
CA GLU A 178 7.19 -13.13 9.45
C GLU A 178 5.76 -13.30 9.99
N PHE A 179 4.91 -13.91 9.17
CA PHE A 179 4.04 -14.93 9.69
C PHE A 179 4.99 -16.03 10.17
N GLU A 180 5.51 -15.89 11.39
CA GLU A 180 5.82 -17.07 12.17
C GLU A 180 4.49 -17.83 12.23
N ASP A 181 4.39 -18.84 11.38
CA ASP A 181 3.43 -19.91 11.56
C ASP A 181 3.59 -20.32 13.03
N ALA A 182 2.58 -20.03 13.84
CA ALA A 182 2.43 -20.64 15.14
C ALA A 182 2.18 -22.12 14.85
N GLU A 183 3.25 -22.86 14.61
CA GLU A 183 3.24 -24.31 14.66
C GLU A 183 2.79 -24.68 16.06
N ASP A 184 1.62 -25.30 16.10
CA ASP A 184 1.03 -25.95 17.26
C ASP A 184 2.08 -26.83 17.96
N ASN A 185 2.71 -26.34 19.02
CA ASN A 185 3.36 -27.18 20.02
C ASN A 185 2.33 -27.61 21.06
N ASP A 186 1.34 -28.36 20.59
CA ASP A 186 0.50 -29.21 21.42
C ASP A 186 1.20 -30.58 21.53
N GLU A 187 2.16 -30.72 22.46
CA GLU A 187 2.58 -32.03 22.98
C GLU A 187 3.59 -31.86 24.16
N ASN A 188 3.08 -31.61 25.37
CA ASN A 188 3.63 -32.29 26.56
C ASN A 188 2.65 -32.25 27.75
N ILE A 189 1.58 -33.05 27.68
CA ILE A 189 0.96 -33.62 28.88
C ILE A 189 1.47 -35.06 29.02
N LYS A 190 2.62 -35.19 29.69
CA LYS A 190 2.99 -36.36 30.49
C LYS A 190 3.28 -35.78 31.87
N GLY A 191 2.49 -36.04 32.91
CA GLY A 191 2.22 -37.37 33.41
C GLY A 191 3.38 -37.75 34.31
N ASP A 192 3.45 -37.12 35.49
CA ASP A 192 4.31 -37.57 36.58
C ASP A 192 3.40 -38.12 37.68
N ASP A 193 3.66 -39.39 37.98
CA ASP A 193 3.04 -40.24 39.01
C ASP A 193 3.18 -39.69 40.45
#